data_AF-A0A5S3PDX2-F1
#
_entry.id   AF-A0A5S3PDX2-F1
#
_cell.length_a   1.000
_cell.length_b   1.000
_cell.length_c   1.000
_cell.angle_alpha   90.00
_cell.angle_beta   90.00
_cell.angle_gamma   90.00
#
_symmetry.space_group_name_H-M   'P 1'
#
loop_
_entity.id
_entity.type
_entity.pdbx_description
1 polymer ?
#
loop_
_entity_poly.entity_id
_entity_poly.type
_entity_poly.pdbx_seq_one_letter_code
_entity_poly.pdbx_strand_id
1 'polypeptide(L)'
;MKTILLIIWFGIVSNAIFSQKIPDSVLISELKKNVLAYRIRTDFKLVEHGDNSTRIKTELLRLFPEKGEDLLLDVSNIPLRYPNPNIDLFEVTNFNYEFSRIGSDGEIEIVNNSKEYFDSKPKVDQLSRRMLIGINRKEKSIIYVSGYFYLTKISNDFDLDMNNPDSFIQFLRLKLFNYNMNDFSFVKQRKKYLLYKGYSKATSANYYIRVNKNDFDNLCVTKI
;
A
#
# COMPACT_ATOMS: atom_id res chain seq x y z
N MET A 1 31.70 -3.68 -37.20
CA MET A 1 30.60 -2.75 -36.83
C MET A 1 29.48 -3.57 -36.19
N LYS A 2 29.16 -3.31 -34.93
CA LYS A 2 28.12 -4.00 -34.15
C LYS A 2 26.82 -3.23 -34.30
N THR A 3 25.83 -3.80 -34.97
CA THR A 3 24.48 -3.23 -35.03
C THR A 3 23.67 -3.79 -33.88
N ILE A 4 23.29 -2.91 -32.97
CA ILE A 4 22.41 -3.15 -31.82
C ILE A 4 20.97 -3.24 -32.35
N LEU A 5 20.34 -4.41 -32.24
CA LEU A 5 18.89 -4.53 -32.38
C LEU A 5 18.26 -4.19 -31.02
N LEU A 6 17.75 -2.96 -30.89
CA LEU A 6 17.04 -2.48 -29.72
C LEU A 6 15.53 -2.65 -29.93
N ILE A 7 14.96 -3.62 -29.22
CA ILE A 7 13.64 -3.62 -28.55
C ILE A 7 12.53 -2.79 -29.24
N ILE A 8 11.72 -3.46 -30.06
CA ILE A 8 10.35 -3.03 -30.39
C ILE A 8 9.41 -4.13 -29.88
N TRP A 9 9.12 -4.11 -28.59
CA TRP A 9 8.11 -5.01 -28.00
C TRP A 9 7.55 -4.47 -26.68
N PHE A 10 6.99 -3.25 -26.69
CA PHE A 10 6.27 -2.72 -25.50
C PHE A 10 5.07 -1.82 -25.85
N GLY A 11 4.54 -1.89 -27.07
CA GLY A 11 3.48 -0.99 -27.53
C GLY A 11 2.04 -1.50 -27.47
N ILE A 12 1.79 -2.76 -27.11
CA ILE A 12 0.44 -3.37 -27.20
C ILE A 12 -0.02 -4.06 -25.90
N VAL A 13 0.79 -4.04 -24.82
CA VAL A 13 0.46 -4.77 -23.57
C VAL A 13 -0.21 -3.88 -22.51
N SER A 14 -0.28 -2.55 -22.65
CA SER A 14 -0.80 -1.69 -21.58
C SER A 14 -2.33 -1.72 -21.40
N ASN A 15 -3.10 -2.21 -22.39
CA ASN A 15 -4.55 -2.38 -22.24
C ASN A 15 -4.97 -3.74 -21.64
N ALA A 16 -4.02 -4.66 -21.39
CA ALA A 16 -4.31 -5.98 -20.85
C ALA A 16 -4.14 -6.09 -19.32
N ILE A 17 -3.56 -5.08 -18.65
CA ILE A 17 -3.29 -5.16 -17.19
C ILE A 17 -4.49 -4.68 -16.35
N PHE A 18 -5.49 -4.04 -16.96
CA PHE A 18 -6.74 -3.64 -16.26
C PHE A 18 -7.85 -4.70 -16.26
N SER A 19 -7.59 -5.91 -16.76
CA SER A 19 -8.62 -6.92 -17.08
C SER A 19 -8.99 -7.91 -15.96
N GLN A 20 -8.65 -7.67 -14.68
CA GLN A 20 -9.18 -8.50 -13.58
C GLN A 20 -9.85 -7.67 -12.47
N LYS A 21 -11.07 -7.22 -12.81
CA LYS A 21 -12.26 -7.01 -11.96
C LYS A 21 -12.07 -6.33 -10.59
N ILE A 22 -11.90 -5.01 -10.60
CA ILE A 22 -12.71 -4.15 -9.72
C ILE A 22 -13.81 -3.54 -10.61
N PRO A 23 -15.07 -4.01 -10.55
CA PRO A 23 -16.07 -3.69 -11.58
C PRO A 23 -16.71 -2.30 -11.50
N ASP A 24 -16.36 -1.46 -10.51
CA ASP A 24 -17.09 -0.22 -10.25
C ASP A 24 -16.16 0.99 -10.26
N SER A 25 -16.44 1.95 -11.16
CA SER A 25 -15.71 3.22 -11.26
C SER A 25 -15.76 4.01 -9.94
N VAL A 26 -16.82 3.85 -9.15
CA VAL A 26 -16.95 4.49 -7.83
C VAL A 26 -15.89 3.94 -6.86
N LEU A 27 -15.70 2.62 -6.83
CA LEU A 27 -14.71 1.97 -5.97
C LEU A 27 -13.28 2.37 -6.35
N ILE A 28 -13.00 2.48 -7.64
CA ILE A 28 -11.69 2.92 -8.12
C ILE A 28 -11.41 4.37 -7.67
N SER A 29 -12.37 5.28 -7.78
CA SER A 29 -12.21 6.66 -7.30
C SER A 29 -11.98 6.71 -5.77
N GLU A 30 -12.74 5.92 -5.00
CA GLU A 30 -12.55 5.84 -3.55
C GLU A 30 -11.18 5.29 -3.18
N LEU A 31 -10.72 4.25 -3.87
CA LEU A 31 -9.41 3.65 -3.69
C LEU A 31 -8.29 4.68 -3.93
N LYS A 32 -8.35 5.42 -5.04
CA LYS A 32 -7.36 6.45 -5.39
C LYS A 32 -7.26 7.52 -4.30
N LYS A 33 -8.39 8.00 -3.77
CA LYS A 33 -8.42 8.97 -2.66
C LYS A 33 -7.76 8.42 -1.40
N ASN A 34 -8.05 7.17 -1.03
CA ASN A 34 -7.46 6.54 0.16
C ASN A 34 -5.94 6.33 0.01
N VAL A 35 -5.49 5.85 -1.14
CA VAL A 35 -4.05 5.67 -1.46
C VAL A 35 -3.33 7.02 -1.37
N LEU A 36 -3.91 8.06 -1.97
CA LEU A 36 -3.35 9.41 -1.93
C LEU A 36 -3.30 9.97 -0.49
N ALA A 37 -4.37 9.83 0.28
CA ALA A 37 -4.41 10.27 1.68
C ALA A 37 -3.35 9.55 2.54
N TYR A 38 -3.17 8.25 2.36
CA TYR A 38 -2.13 7.47 3.04
C TYR A 38 -0.73 8.00 2.74
N ARG A 39 -0.45 8.31 1.47
CA ARG A 39 0.83 8.86 1.02
C ARG A 39 1.09 10.22 1.63
N ILE A 40 0.13 11.13 1.52
CA ILE A 40 0.23 12.47 2.13
C ILE A 40 0.56 12.31 3.61
N ARG A 41 -0.17 11.48 4.35
CA ARG A 41 0.09 11.26 5.78
C ARG A 41 1.50 10.72 6.06
N THR A 42 1.95 9.74 5.28
CA THR A 42 3.23 9.05 5.51
C THR A 42 4.41 9.95 5.11
N ASP A 43 4.31 10.60 3.96
CA ASP A 43 5.32 11.51 3.44
C ASP A 43 5.34 12.83 4.23
N PHE A 44 4.21 13.32 4.73
CA PHE A 44 4.14 14.52 5.59
C PHE A 44 4.86 14.31 6.93
N LYS A 45 4.78 13.13 7.53
CA LYS A 45 5.54 12.81 8.75
C LYS A 45 7.05 12.89 8.56
N LEU A 46 7.55 12.64 7.34
CA LEU A 46 8.97 12.82 7.02
C LEU A 46 9.36 14.30 6.95
N VAL A 47 8.38 15.18 6.77
CA VAL A 47 8.57 16.59 6.49
C VAL A 47 8.45 17.47 7.75
N GLU A 48 7.70 17.05 8.77
CA GLU A 48 7.60 17.73 10.08
C GLU A 48 8.94 17.85 10.83
N HIS A 49 9.99 17.13 10.43
CA HIS A 49 11.33 17.22 11.04
C HIS A 49 12.28 18.24 10.39
N GLY A 50 11.82 19.02 9.40
CA GLY A 50 12.63 20.04 8.72
C GLY A 50 12.00 21.44 8.79
N ASP A 51 12.72 22.40 9.35
CA ASP A 51 12.28 23.76 9.71
C ASP A 51 12.06 24.72 8.51
N ASN A 52 11.50 24.25 7.39
CA ASN A 52 11.38 25.08 6.17
C ASN A 52 10.05 24.91 5.43
N SER A 53 8.99 25.46 6.03
CA SER A 53 7.58 25.42 5.58
C SER A 53 7.33 25.72 4.10
N THR A 54 8.16 26.55 3.47
CA THR A 54 8.02 26.87 2.03
C THR A 54 8.41 25.69 1.14
N ARG A 55 9.51 24.99 1.48
CA ARG A 55 9.93 23.78 0.78
C ARG A 55 8.91 22.65 0.99
N ILE A 56 8.35 22.53 2.19
CA ILE A 56 7.28 21.57 2.52
C ILE A 56 6.09 21.73 1.57
N LYS A 57 5.63 22.97 1.35
CA LYS A 57 4.47 23.25 0.51
C LYS A 57 4.70 22.84 -0.95
N THR A 58 5.84 23.19 -1.54
CA THR A 58 6.15 22.84 -2.94
C THR A 58 6.27 21.33 -3.13
N GLU A 59 6.88 20.61 -2.17
CA GLU A 59 7.04 19.16 -2.26
C GLU A 59 5.72 18.40 -2.07
N LEU A 60 4.83 18.91 -1.20
CA LEU A 60 3.50 18.35 -1.03
C LEU A 60 2.63 18.52 -2.26
N LEU A 61 2.70 19.68 -2.94
CA LEU A 61 1.92 19.93 -4.15
C LEU A 61 2.22 18.91 -5.26
N ARG A 62 3.45 18.37 -5.31
CA ARG A 62 3.85 17.31 -6.26
C ARG A 62 3.22 15.94 -5.98
N LEU A 63 2.65 15.73 -4.79
CA LEU A 63 1.93 14.50 -4.45
C LEU A 63 0.51 14.49 -4.99
N PHE A 64 -0.05 15.66 -5.32
CA PHE A 64 -1.42 15.78 -5.80
C PHE A 64 -1.46 15.75 -7.33
N PRO A 65 -2.47 15.10 -7.92
CA PRO A 65 -2.71 15.20 -9.36
C PRO A 65 -3.05 16.66 -9.73
N GLU A 66 -2.58 17.12 -10.88
CA GLU A 66 -3.05 18.38 -11.46
C GLU A 66 -4.49 18.25 -11.99
N LYS A 67 -5.09 19.38 -12.37
CA LYS A 67 -6.46 19.38 -12.92
C LYS A 67 -6.51 18.55 -14.21
N GLY A 68 -7.34 17.51 -14.20
CA GLY A 68 -7.51 16.59 -15.33
C GLY A 68 -6.56 15.40 -15.31
N GLU A 69 -5.68 15.33 -14.32
CA GLU A 69 -4.89 14.14 -14.04
C GLU A 69 -5.60 13.24 -13.02
N ASP A 70 -5.32 11.95 -13.10
CA ASP A 70 -5.83 10.94 -12.18
C ASP A 70 -4.71 9.99 -11.76
N LEU A 71 -4.74 9.55 -10.51
CA LEU A 71 -3.72 8.64 -9.97
C LEU A 71 -3.79 7.31 -10.70
N LEU A 72 -2.66 6.87 -11.27
CA LEU A 72 -2.57 5.55 -11.89
C LEU A 72 -2.41 4.51 -10.78
N LEU A 73 -3.20 3.44 -10.78
CA LEU A 73 -3.04 2.36 -9.81
C LEU A 73 -2.99 1.04 -10.56
N ASP A 74 -1.98 0.25 -10.27
CA ASP A 74 -1.96 -1.16 -10.65
C ASP A 74 -2.69 -1.94 -9.57
N VAL A 75 -3.70 -2.72 -9.99
CA VAL A 75 -4.46 -3.57 -9.08
C VAL A 75 -4.32 -5.01 -9.55
N SER A 76 -3.92 -5.89 -8.64
CA SER A 76 -3.74 -7.31 -8.96
C SER A 76 -4.32 -8.22 -7.88
N ASN A 77 -4.74 -9.41 -8.30
CA ASN A 77 -5.13 -10.47 -7.38
C ASN A 77 -3.90 -11.02 -6.65
N ILE A 78 -4.07 -11.41 -5.40
CA ILE A 78 -3.01 -12.05 -4.63
C ILE A 78 -3.46 -13.37 -4.00
N PRO A 79 -2.52 -14.31 -3.75
CA PRO A 79 -2.85 -15.60 -3.14
C PRO A 79 -3.03 -15.52 -1.62
N LEU A 80 -3.48 -14.39 -1.08
CA LEU A 80 -3.89 -14.26 0.31
C LEU A 80 -5.40 -14.41 0.43
N ARG A 81 -5.84 -15.01 1.54
CA ARG A 81 -7.26 -15.16 1.85
C ARG A 81 -7.62 -14.31 3.05
N TYR A 82 -8.76 -13.65 2.98
CA TYR A 82 -9.38 -13.04 4.14
C TYR A 82 -10.21 -14.11 4.90
N PRO A 83 -10.31 -14.06 6.24
CA PRO A 83 -11.09 -15.04 6.99
C PRO A 83 -12.57 -15.09 6.58
N ASN A 84 -13.19 -13.93 6.42
CA ASN A 84 -14.56 -13.84 5.91
C ASN A 84 -14.57 -14.05 4.39
N PRO A 85 -15.25 -15.09 3.89
CA PRO A 85 -15.19 -15.51 2.50
C PRO A 85 -15.89 -14.55 1.53
N ASN A 86 -16.65 -13.57 2.02
CA ASN A 86 -17.27 -12.56 1.16
C ASN A 86 -16.29 -11.44 0.75
N ILE A 87 -15.06 -11.50 1.25
CA ILE A 87 -14.06 -10.45 1.06
C ILE A 87 -12.96 -10.94 0.13
N ASP A 88 -12.85 -10.30 -1.02
CA ASP A 88 -11.74 -10.51 -1.95
C ASP A 88 -10.61 -9.54 -1.62
N LEU A 89 -9.38 -10.03 -1.77
CA LEU A 89 -8.16 -9.28 -1.48
C LEU A 89 -7.42 -8.92 -2.77
N PHE A 90 -7.08 -7.65 -2.91
CA PHE A 90 -6.31 -7.14 -4.04
C PHE A 90 -5.09 -6.38 -3.57
N GLU A 91 -3.97 -6.61 -4.22
CA GLU A 91 -2.81 -5.75 -4.11
C GLU A 91 -3.01 -4.52 -4.98
N VAL A 92 -2.68 -3.37 -4.42
CA VAL A 92 -2.67 -2.09 -5.10
C VAL A 92 -1.27 -1.53 -5.04
N THR A 93 -0.67 -1.31 -6.20
CA THR A 93 0.66 -0.73 -6.34
C THR A 93 0.62 0.54 -7.16
N ASN A 94 1.48 1.47 -6.79
CA ASN A 94 1.88 2.59 -7.64
C ASN A 94 3.30 2.96 -7.19
N PHE A 95 4.29 2.43 -7.89
CA PHE A 95 5.69 2.53 -7.45
C PHE A 95 6.30 3.90 -7.73
N ASN A 96 5.80 4.59 -8.75
CA ASN A 96 6.43 5.77 -9.34
C ASN A 96 5.63 7.07 -9.15
N TYR A 97 4.54 7.06 -8.38
CA TYR A 97 3.64 8.23 -8.28
C TYR A 97 3.22 8.74 -9.66
N GLU A 98 2.91 7.78 -10.54
CA GLU A 98 2.44 8.03 -11.89
C GLU A 98 1.00 8.52 -11.86
N PHE A 99 0.74 9.52 -12.69
CA PHE A 99 -0.59 10.03 -12.99
C PHE A 99 -0.90 9.75 -14.46
N SER A 100 -2.18 9.78 -14.79
CA SER A 100 -2.68 9.63 -16.14
C SER A 100 -3.62 10.77 -16.47
N ARG A 101 -3.66 11.19 -17.72
CA ARG A 101 -4.66 12.15 -18.22
C ARG A 101 -5.14 11.72 -19.60
N ILE A 102 -6.26 12.28 -20.04
CA ILE A 102 -6.76 12.09 -21.40
C ILE A 102 -6.10 13.15 -22.28
N GLY A 103 -5.33 12.70 -23.27
CA GLY A 103 -4.66 13.53 -24.27
C GLY A 103 -5.65 14.20 -25.22
N SER A 104 -5.14 15.12 -26.06
CA SER A 104 -5.95 15.82 -27.05
C SER A 104 -6.53 14.92 -28.13
N ASP A 105 -5.90 13.77 -28.36
CA ASP A 105 -6.33 12.70 -29.27
C ASP A 105 -7.30 11.70 -28.60
N GLY A 106 -7.59 11.87 -27.31
CA GLY A 106 -8.43 10.96 -26.52
C GLY A 106 -7.69 9.77 -25.91
N GLU A 107 -6.38 9.65 -26.14
CA GLU A 107 -5.57 8.56 -25.60
C GLU A 107 -5.16 8.81 -24.15
N ILE A 108 -4.81 7.74 -23.42
CA ILE A 108 -4.31 7.87 -22.04
C ILE A 108 -2.82 8.21 -22.07
N GLU A 109 -2.47 9.40 -21.60
CA GLU A 109 -1.10 9.85 -21.42
C GLU A 109 -0.64 9.61 -19.98
N ILE A 110 0.50 8.95 -19.80
CA ILE A 110 1.15 8.83 -18.49
C ILE A 110 1.97 10.10 -18.23
N VAL A 111 1.66 10.79 -17.13
CA VAL A 111 2.36 12.00 -16.71
C VAL A 111 3.32 11.65 -15.57
N ASN A 112 4.62 11.73 -15.86
CA ASN A 112 5.71 11.45 -14.93
C ASN A 112 6.16 12.72 -14.20
N ASN A 113 5.26 13.37 -13.45
CA ASN A 113 5.58 14.61 -12.74
C ASN A 113 6.57 14.43 -11.57
N SER A 114 6.84 13.19 -11.15
CA SER A 114 7.44 12.90 -9.84
C SER A 114 8.69 12.01 -9.88
N LYS A 115 9.04 11.44 -11.05
CA LYS A 115 10.16 10.48 -11.17
C LYS A 115 11.51 11.08 -10.75
N GLU A 116 11.85 12.27 -11.25
CA GLU A 116 13.09 12.97 -10.86
C GLU A 116 13.14 13.31 -9.35
N TYR A 117 11.99 13.63 -8.77
CA TYR A 117 11.91 13.95 -7.34
C TYR A 117 12.21 12.73 -6.47
N PHE A 118 11.65 11.58 -6.82
CA PHE A 118 11.78 10.37 -6.03
C PHE A 118 13.08 9.59 -6.28
N ASP A 119 13.71 9.77 -7.43
CA ASP A 119 15.04 9.23 -7.71
C ASP A 119 16.13 9.98 -6.91
N SER A 120 15.90 11.25 -6.58
CA SER A 120 16.87 12.10 -5.86
C SER A 120 16.75 12.05 -4.32
N LYS A 121 15.65 11.52 -3.77
CA LYS A 121 15.45 11.42 -2.31
C LYS A 121 15.81 10.03 -1.78
N PRO A 122 16.33 9.94 -0.55
CA PRO A 122 16.53 8.64 0.10
C PRO A 122 15.21 7.88 0.05
N LYS A 123 15.23 6.74 -0.65
CA LYS A 123 14.13 5.82 -0.94
C LYS A 123 12.85 6.22 -0.21
N VAL A 124 11.96 6.94 -0.91
CA VAL A 124 10.55 7.12 -0.53
C VAL A 124 10.09 5.87 0.16
N ASP A 125 9.48 6.01 1.33
CA ASP A 125 9.15 4.89 2.20
C ASP A 125 8.54 3.76 1.35
N GLN A 126 9.30 2.66 1.18
CA GLN A 126 8.91 1.56 0.29
C GLN A 126 7.55 0.97 0.71
N LEU A 127 7.15 1.23 1.96
CA LEU A 127 5.88 0.87 2.56
C LEU A 127 4.67 1.64 2.00
N SER A 128 4.84 2.75 1.27
CA SER A 128 3.74 3.50 0.65
C SER A 128 3.42 3.10 -0.79
N ARG A 129 4.27 2.27 -1.39
CA ARG A 129 4.16 1.84 -2.80
C ARG A 129 3.26 0.63 -3.00
N ARG A 130 2.97 -0.08 -1.91
CA ARG A 130 2.26 -1.36 -1.91
C ARG A 130 1.20 -1.36 -0.81
N MET A 131 -0.05 -1.55 -1.19
CA MET A 131 -1.17 -1.67 -0.27
C MET A 131 -1.98 -2.93 -0.61
N LEU A 132 -2.71 -3.42 0.38
CA LEU A 132 -3.69 -4.47 0.28
C LEU A 132 -5.05 -3.85 0.50
N ILE A 133 -6.02 -4.19 -0.33
CA ILE A 133 -7.40 -3.79 -0.14
C ILE A 133 -8.30 -5.02 -0.03
N GLY A 134 -9.32 -4.90 0.81
CA GLY A 134 -10.39 -5.88 0.95
C GLY A 134 -11.69 -5.29 0.40
N ILE A 135 -12.31 -5.98 -0.54
CA ILE A 135 -13.59 -5.60 -1.13
C ILE A 135 -14.64 -6.63 -0.73
N ASN A 136 -15.72 -6.16 -0.11
CA ASN A 136 -16.88 -7.00 0.16
C ASN A 136 -17.67 -7.23 -1.14
N ARG A 137 -17.73 -8.49 -1.62
CA ARG A 137 -18.42 -8.86 -2.85
C ARG A 137 -19.91 -8.56 -2.85
N LYS A 138 -20.55 -8.68 -1.69
CA LYS A 138 -22.00 -8.53 -1.54
C LYS A 138 -22.41 -7.06 -1.56
N GLU A 139 -21.68 -6.24 -0.81
CA GLU A 139 -21.96 -4.82 -0.65
C GLU A 139 -21.27 -3.95 -1.70
N LYS A 140 -20.32 -4.52 -2.45
CA LYS A 140 -19.45 -3.81 -3.38
C LYS A 140 -18.81 -2.59 -2.72
N SER A 141 -18.23 -2.79 -1.53
CA SER A 141 -17.64 -1.72 -0.71
C SER A 141 -16.20 -2.05 -0.34
N ILE A 142 -15.35 -1.02 -0.24
CA ILE A 142 -14.01 -1.15 0.35
C ILE A 142 -14.19 -1.20 1.85
N ILE A 143 -13.78 -2.31 2.47
CA ILE A 143 -13.88 -2.50 3.92
C ILE A 143 -12.51 -2.39 4.60
N TYR A 144 -11.45 -2.53 3.82
CA TYR A 144 -10.10 -2.68 4.31
C TYR A 144 -9.09 -2.07 3.32
N VAL A 145 -8.15 -1.30 3.86
CA VAL A 145 -6.94 -0.84 3.19
C VAL A 145 -5.80 -1.06 4.17
N SER A 146 -4.72 -1.71 3.76
CA SER A 146 -3.52 -1.90 4.59
C SER A 146 -2.65 -0.65 4.60
N GLY A 147 -1.67 -0.63 5.51
CA GLY A 147 -1.06 0.62 5.92
C GLY A 147 -1.87 1.16 7.10
N TYR A 148 -1.30 2.06 7.89
CA TYR A 148 -1.88 2.60 9.13
C TYR A 148 -3.24 3.35 8.99
N PHE A 149 -4.01 3.10 7.94
CA PHE A 149 -5.28 3.72 7.61
C PHE A 149 -6.33 2.63 7.38
N TYR A 150 -7.04 2.26 8.44
CA TYR A 150 -8.06 1.21 8.39
C TYR A 150 -9.45 1.83 8.48
N LEU A 151 -10.33 1.48 7.55
CA LEU A 151 -11.73 1.89 7.60
C LEU A 151 -12.49 1.14 8.72
N THR A 152 -12.08 -0.10 9.03
CA THR A 152 -12.70 -0.96 10.03
C THR A 152 -11.66 -1.68 10.90
N LYS A 153 -12.07 -2.12 12.09
CA LYS A 153 -11.28 -3.01 12.94
C LYS A 153 -11.34 -4.42 12.37
N ILE A 154 -10.29 -4.81 11.65
CA ILE A 154 -10.27 -6.13 11.01
C ILE A 154 -10.03 -7.24 12.03
N SER A 155 -9.48 -6.96 13.21
CA SER A 155 -9.18 -8.00 14.20
C SER A 155 -10.40 -8.81 14.62
N ASN A 156 -11.60 -8.22 14.53
CA ASN A 156 -12.87 -8.89 14.82
C ASN A 156 -13.23 -10.00 13.82
N ASP A 157 -12.65 -9.98 12.62
CA ASP A 157 -12.88 -11.01 11.60
C ASP A 157 -11.96 -12.23 11.80
N PHE A 158 -11.08 -12.22 12.80
CA PHE A 158 -10.11 -13.29 13.06
C PHE A 158 -10.38 -13.92 14.43
N ASP A 159 -10.22 -15.24 14.51
CA ASP A 159 -10.25 -15.99 15.77
C ASP A 159 -8.92 -15.84 16.53
N LEU A 160 -8.66 -14.63 17.05
CA LEU A 160 -7.41 -14.29 17.72
C LEU A 160 -7.40 -14.77 19.18
N ASP A 161 -6.51 -15.70 19.51
CA ASP A 161 -6.34 -16.22 20.87
C ASP A 161 -4.96 -15.85 21.44
N MET A 162 -4.95 -15.11 22.54
CA MET A 162 -3.71 -14.69 23.22
C MET A 162 -2.86 -15.86 23.75
N ASN A 163 -3.47 -17.02 23.98
CA ASN A 163 -2.76 -18.23 24.41
C ASN A 163 -2.21 -19.04 23.24
N ASN A 164 -2.65 -18.73 22.01
CA ASN A 164 -2.16 -19.33 20.77
C ASN A 164 -1.58 -18.23 19.85
N PRO A 165 -0.30 -17.84 20.03
CA PRO A 165 0.32 -16.78 19.23
C PRO A 165 0.25 -17.00 17.71
N ASP A 166 0.15 -18.24 17.25
CA ASP A 166 0.08 -18.55 15.82
C ASP A 166 -1.24 -18.08 15.18
N SER A 167 -2.30 -17.88 15.97
CA SER A 167 -3.57 -17.34 15.48
C SER A 167 -3.41 -15.91 14.92
N PHE A 168 -2.36 -15.17 15.32
CA PHE A 168 -2.11 -13.80 14.87
C PHE A 168 -1.37 -13.72 13.54
N ILE A 169 -0.79 -14.81 13.02
CA ILE A 169 0.13 -14.75 11.88
C ILE A 169 -0.57 -14.25 10.60
N GLN A 170 -1.76 -14.77 10.30
CA GLN A 170 -2.53 -14.29 9.13
C GLN A 170 -3.00 -12.84 9.31
N PHE A 171 -3.46 -12.49 10.51
CA PHE A 171 -3.83 -11.11 10.86
C PHE A 171 -2.64 -10.15 10.64
N LEU A 172 -1.45 -10.49 11.13
CA LEU A 172 -0.24 -9.69 10.97
C LEU A 172 0.20 -9.58 9.51
N ARG A 173 0.10 -10.66 8.72
CA ARG A 173 0.41 -10.63 7.28
C ARG A 173 -0.47 -9.65 6.52
N LEU A 174 -1.76 -9.59 6.84
CA LEU A 174 -2.68 -8.64 6.22
C LEU A 174 -2.39 -7.23 6.73
N LYS A 175 -2.39 -7.04 8.06
CA LYS A 175 -2.16 -5.74 8.72
C LYS A 175 -0.85 -5.07 8.31
N LEU A 176 0.21 -5.85 8.11
CA LEU A 176 1.55 -5.37 7.75
C LEU A 176 1.92 -5.75 6.32
N PHE A 177 0.94 -5.89 5.42
CA PHE A 177 1.16 -6.29 4.03
C PHE A 177 2.18 -5.40 3.30
N ASN A 178 2.13 -4.10 3.56
CA ASN A 178 3.04 -3.13 2.98
C ASN A 178 4.51 -3.35 3.39
N TYR A 179 4.78 -3.98 4.52
CA TYR A 179 6.12 -4.39 4.92
C TYR A 179 6.63 -5.62 4.16
N ASN A 180 5.79 -6.33 3.40
CA ASN A 180 6.16 -7.55 2.68
C ASN A 180 6.88 -8.57 3.60
N MET A 181 6.29 -8.79 4.79
CA MET A 181 6.78 -9.75 5.79
C MET A 181 6.01 -11.06 5.63
N ASN A 182 6.71 -12.14 5.29
CA ASN A 182 6.10 -13.47 5.20
C ASN A 182 6.32 -14.29 6.48
N ASP A 183 7.40 -13.99 7.19
CA ASP A 183 7.90 -14.78 8.31
C ASP A 183 7.78 -13.96 9.58
N PHE A 184 6.72 -14.24 10.34
CA PHE A 184 6.53 -13.72 11.68
C PHE A 184 6.88 -14.82 12.67
N SER A 185 7.66 -14.49 13.69
CA SER A 185 7.96 -15.41 14.79
C SER A 185 7.54 -14.77 16.10
N PHE A 186 6.79 -15.51 16.90
CA PHE A 186 6.50 -15.09 18.27
C PHE A 186 7.79 -15.04 19.09
N VAL A 187 7.95 -13.98 19.87
CA VAL A 187 9.12 -13.77 20.73
C VAL A 187 8.75 -14.00 22.18
N LYS A 188 7.72 -13.31 22.67
CA LYS A 188 7.25 -13.40 24.06
C LYS A 188 5.92 -12.70 24.31
N GLN A 189 5.28 -13.11 25.39
CA GLN A 189 4.10 -12.45 25.95
C GLN A 189 4.49 -11.50 27.08
N ARG A 190 3.90 -10.31 27.09
CA ARG A 190 3.96 -9.36 28.20
C ARG A 190 2.54 -9.04 28.70
N LYS A 191 2.46 -8.35 29.84
CA LYS A 191 1.18 -7.96 30.46
C LYS A 191 0.26 -7.20 29.48
N LYS A 192 0.83 -6.29 28.69
CA LYS A 192 0.06 -5.39 27.79
C LYS A 192 0.12 -5.76 26.30
N TYR A 193 1.04 -6.63 25.89
CA TYR A 193 1.24 -6.91 24.48
C TYR A 193 1.81 -8.31 24.21
N LEU A 194 1.58 -8.79 22.99
CA LEU A 194 2.32 -9.90 22.38
C LEU A 194 3.44 -9.30 21.53
N LEU A 195 4.64 -9.91 21.58
CA LEU A 195 5.79 -9.47 20.81
C LEU A 195 6.12 -10.49 19.74
N TYR A 196 6.16 -10.04 18.49
CA TYR A 196 6.63 -10.79 17.34
C TYR A 196 7.88 -10.14 16.77
N LYS A 197 8.63 -10.89 15.95
CA LYS A 197 9.68 -10.39 15.09
C LYS A 197 9.41 -10.81 13.65
N GLY A 198 9.87 -10.03 12.68
CA GLY A 198 9.78 -10.38 11.27
C GLY A 198 10.77 -9.60 10.41
N TYR A 199 11.12 -10.17 9.26
CA TYR A 199 11.98 -9.51 8.27
C TYR A 199 11.13 -8.89 7.16
N SER A 200 11.27 -7.58 6.96
CA SER A 200 10.62 -6.85 5.88
C SER A 200 11.47 -6.96 4.62
N LYS A 201 10.90 -7.56 3.57
CA LYS A 201 11.53 -7.52 2.23
C LYS A 201 11.47 -6.13 1.62
N ALA A 202 10.42 -5.35 1.93
CA ALA A 202 10.26 -3.99 1.44
C ALA A 202 11.39 -3.07 1.95
N THR A 203 11.74 -3.13 3.22
CA THR A 203 12.79 -2.24 3.77
C THR A 203 14.14 -2.93 3.96
N SER A 204 14.23 -4.23 3.68
CA SER A 204 15.41 -5.07 3.90
C SER A 204 15.93 -4.99 5.34
N ALA A 205 15.02 -5.08 6.32
CA ALA A 205 15.36 -4.93 7.73
C ALA A 205 14.49 -5.81 8.64
N ASN A 206 15.00 -6.10 9.83
CA ASN A 206 14.27 -6.79 10.88
C ASN A 206 13.44 -5.80 11.72
N TYR A 207 12.29 -6.25 12.19
CA TYR A 207 11.38 -5.47 13.00
C TYR A 207 10.88 -6.25 14.20
N TYR A 208 10.66 -5.54 15.29
CA TYR A 208 9.77 -5.96 16.36
C TYR A 208 8.35 -5.46 16.08
N ILE A 209 7.36 -6.32 16.31
CA ILE A 209 5.94 -6.02 16.18
C ILE A 209 5.29 -6.27 17.53
N ARG A 210 4.74 -5.21 18.14
CA ARG A 210 3.99 -5.27 19.40
C ARG A 210 2.50 -5.22 19.09
N VAL A 211 1.78 -6.27 19.44
CA VAL A 211 0.31 -6.35 19.34
C VAL A 211 -0.29 -6.00 20.70
N ASN A 212 -1.05 -4.92 20.80
CA ASN A 212 -1.70 -4.52 22.04
C ASN A 212 -2.83 -5.50 22.40
N LYS A 213 -2.83 -6.01 23.63
CA LYS A 213 -3.83 -6.99 24.09
C LYS A 213 -5.23 -6.43 24.30
N ASN A 214 -5.35 -5.13 24.48
CA ASN A 214 -6.64 -4.46 24.66
C ASN A 214 -7.25 -3.99 23.34
N ASP A 215 -6.45 -3.95 22.26
CA ASP A 215 -6.88 -3.52 20.94
C ASP A 215 -5.90 -4.09 19.89
N PHE A 216 -6.22 -5.27 19.34
CA PHE A 216 -5.29 -5.99 18.46
C PHE A 216 -4.97 -5.22 17.17
N ASP A 217 -5.87 -4.34 16.72
CA ASP A 217 -5.63 -3.45 15.58
C ASP A 217 -4.58 -2.36 15.86
N ASN A 218 -4.30 -2.06 17.13
CA ASN A 218 -3.28 -1.11 17.55
C ASN A 218 -1.91 -1.78 17.66
N LEU A 219 -1.18 -1.75 16.54
CA LEU A 219 0.17 -2.30 16.43
C LEU A 219 1.26 -1.23 16.51
N CYS A 220 2.36 -1.57 17.18
CA CYS A 220 3.59 -0.79 17.12
C CYS A 220 4.69 -1.61 16.42
N VAL A 221 5.27 -1.06 15.36
CA VAL A 221 6.33 -1.69 14.55
C VAL A 221 7.60 -0.88 14.73
N THR A 222 8.70 -1.54 15.13
CA THR A 222 9.96 -0.87 15.45
C THR A 222 11.11 -1.60 14.74
N LYS A 223 11.89 -0.87 13.94
CA LYS A 223 13.08 -1.41 13.27
C LYS A 223 14.11 -1.82 14.32
N ILE A 224 14.77 -2.95 14.09
CA ILE A 224 15.86 -3.49 14.92
C ILE A 224 17.19 -3.00 14.36
#